data_AF-A0A9X2Q8Z4-F1
#
_entry.id   AF-A0A9X2Q8Z4-F1
#
_cell.length_a   1.000
_cell.length_b   1.000
_cell.length_c   1.000
_cell.angle_alpha   90.00
_cell.angle_beta   90.00
_cell.angle_gamma   90.00
#
_symmetry.space_group_name_H-M   'P 1'
#
loop_
_entity.id
_entity.type
_entity.pdbx_description
1 polymer ?
#
loop_
_entity_poly.entity_id
_entity_poly.type
_entity_poly.pdbx_seq_one_letter_code
_entity_poly.pdbx_strand_id
1 'polypeptide(L)'
;MTLTSFVVVLAVVGFGLYIGMKLFPMYQEYYSVRTAMKGLANEPGSANMDPSKLQDLFFRRLYINYSENVKKEDVKFERVDGGWRMKVNYEVRRELIGNLDIVGKFDTSQDMTGRGVE
;
A
#
# COMPACT_ATOMS: atom_id res chain seq x y z
N MET A 1 -7.42 -39.56 15.34
CA MET A 1 -7.96 -38.76 14.21
C MET A 1 -9.08 -39.57 13.58
N THR A 2 -10.33 -39.09 13.61
CA THR A 2 -11.39 -39.67 12.77
C THR A 2 -11.35 -38.99 11.40
N LEU A 3 -11.88 -39.64 10.34
CA LEU A 3 -11.94 -39.04 9.01
C LEU A 3 -12.65 -37.68 9.03
N THR A 4 -13.71 -37.55 9.85
CA THR A 4 -14.42 -36.30 10.09
C THR A 4 -13.51 -35.23 10.70
N SER A 5 -12.74 -35.56 11.74
CA SER A 5 -11.79 -34.60 12.34
C SER A 5 -10.71 -34.15 11.34
N PHE A 6 -10.23 -35.05 10.48
CA PHE A 6 -9.26 -34.72 9.44
C PHE A 6 -9.83 -33.76 8.39
N VAL A 7 -11.05 -34.01 7.91
CA VAL A 7 -11.73 -33.14 6.93
C VAL A 7 -12.00 -31.75 7.49
N VAL A 8 -12.41 -31.65 8.76
CA VAL A 8 -12.63 -30.35 9.41
C VAL A 8 -11.34 -29.53 9.48
N VAL A 9 -10.21 -30.15 9.85
CA VAL A 9 -8.91 -29.47 9.87
C VAL A 9 -8.52 -29.00 8.47
N LEU A 10 -8.70 -29.82 7.44
CA LEU A 10 -8.43 -29.43 6.05
C LEU A 10 -9.30 -28.26 5.60
N ALA A 11 -10.58 -28.23 5.97
CA ALA A 11 -11.47 -27.11 5.64
C ALA A 11 -10.99 -25.79 6.27
N VAL A 12 -10.58 -25.81 7.54
CA VAL A 12 -10.05 -24.64 8.24
C VAL A 12 -8.73 -24.16 7.62
N VAL A 13 -7.81 -25.08 7.35
CA VAL A 13 -6.53 -24.76 6.70
C VAL A 13 -6.75 -24.23 5.29
N GLY A 14 -7.61 -24.86 4.50
CA GLY A 14 -7.96 -24.43 3.15
C GLY A 14 -8.56 -23.02 3.13
N PHE A 15 -9.47 -22.72 4.07
CA PHE A 15 -10.02 -21.37 4.23
C PHE A 15 -8.95 -20.35 4.61
N GLY A 16 -8.04 -20.70 5.53
CA GLY A 16 -6.91 -19.85 5.90
C GLY A 16 -5.97 -19.56 4.73
N LEU A 17 -5.61 -20.58 3.95
CA LEU A 17 -4.80 -20.44 2.73
C LEU A 17 -5.51 -19.57 1.70
N TYR A 18 -6.83 -19.74 1.52
CA TYR A 18 -7.64 -18.93 0.61
C TYR A 18 -7.61 -17.44 0.97
N ILE A 19 -7.82 -17.10 2.24
CA ILE A 19 -7.67 -15.72 2.73
C ILE A 19 -6.24 -15.23 2.52
N GLY A 20 -5.24 -16.05 2.85
CA GLY A 20 -3.83 -15.71 2.67
C GLY A 20 -3.49 -15.32 1.23
N MET A 21 -3.98 -16.07 0.25
CA MET A 21 -3.80 -15.77 -1.18
C MET A 21 -4.42 -14.42 -1.59
N LYS A 22 -5.52 -13.99 -0.95
CA LYS A 22 -6.16 -12.69 -1.20
C LYS A 22 -5.42 -11.54 -0.52
N LEU A 23 -4.92 -11.76 0.71
CA LEU A 23 -4.17 -10.77 1.47
C LEU A 23 -2.78 -10.50 0.87
N PHE A 24 -2.12 -11.52 0.33
CA PHE A 24 -0.78 -11.42 -0.23
C PHE A 24 -0.62 -10.26 -1.25
N PRO A 25 -1.43 -10.17 -2.33
CA PRO A 25 -1.31 -9.06 -3.28
C PRO A 25 -1.64 -7.69 -2.66
N MET A 26 -2.49 -7.63 -1.62
CA MET A 26 -2.80 -6.37 -0.93
C MET A 26 -1.57 -5.84 -0.18
N TYR A 27 -0.83 -6.70 0.50
CA TYR A 27 0.42 -6.31 1.16
C TYR A 27 1.54 -6.02 0.15
N GLN A 28 1.60 -6.76 -0.96
CA GLN A 28 2.54 -6.47 -2.03
C GLN A 28 2.33 -5.04 -2.58
N GLU A 29 1.08 -4.64 -2.81
CA GLU A 29 0.73 -3.28 -3.22
C GLU A 29 1.16 -2.24 -2.17
N TYR A 30 0.92 -2.50 -0.89
CA TYR A 30 1.40 -1.64 0.20
C TYR A 30 2.93 -1.47 0.19
N TYR A 31 3.68 -2.54 -0.02
CA TYR A 31 5.14 -2.45 -0.16
C TYR A 31 5.57 -1.66 -1.40
N SER A 32 4.88 -1.83 -2.53
CA SER A 32 5.10 -1.06 -3.74
C SER A 32 4.87 0.44 -3.52
N VAL A 33 3.79 0.81 -2.81
CA VAL A 33 3.51 2.19 -2.39
C VAL A 33 4.67 2.71 -1.56
N ARG A 34 5.00 2.03 -0.45
CA ARG A 34 6.07 2.48 0.47
C ARG A 34 7.42 2.64 -0.25
N THR A 35 7.74 1.73 -1.16
CA THR A 35 8.98 1.78 -1.95
C THR A 35 8.97 2.97 -2.91
N ALA A 36 7.85 3.25 -3.56
CA ALA A 36 7.70 4.44 -4.40
C ALA A 36 7.84 5.74 -3.60
N MET A 37 7.25 5.81 -2.40
CA MET A 37 7.40 6.97 -1.49
C MET A 37 8.86 7.20 -1.13
N LYS A 38 9.57 6.13 -0.72
CA LYS A 38 11.00 6.19 -0.38
C LYS A 38 11.87 6.56 -1.58
N GLY A 39 11.59 5.99 -2.74
CA GLY A 39 12.30 6.30 -3.98
C GLY A 39 12.11 7.74 -4.44
N LEU A 40 10.94 8.34 -4.18
CA LEU A 40 10.70 9.75 -4.43
C LEU A 40 11.38 10.64 -3.38
N ALA A 41 11.39 10.23 -2.10
CA ALA A 41 12.05 10.99 -1.04
C ALA A 41 13.56 11.11 -1.26
N ASN A 42 14.19 10.05 -1.78
CA ASN A 42 15.60 10.03 -2.16
C ASN A 42 15.93 10.77 -3.48
N GLU A 43 14.92 11.31 -4.19
CA GLU A 43 15.18 12.05 -5.43
C GLU A 43 15.82 13.43 -5.12
N PRO A 44 16.92 13.81 -5.78
CA PRO A 44 17.57 15.09 -5.53
C PRO A 44 16.60 16.27 -5.69
N GLY A 45 16.53 17.11 -4.65
CA GLY A 45 15.65 18.27 -4.63
C GLY A 45 14.17 17.97 -4.34
N SER A 46 13.80 16.73 -3.97
CA SER A 46 12.43 16.35 -3.58
C SER A 46 11.80 17.31 -2.56
N ALA A 47 12.59 17.79 -1.60
CA ALA A 47 12.17 18.75 -0.58
C ALA A 47 11.70 20.11 -1.12
N ASN A 48 12.19 20.51 -2.29
CA ASN A 48 11.90 21.80 -2.91
C ASN A 48 10.90 21.69 -4.07
N MET A 49 10.42 20.48 -4.39
CA MET A 49 9.44 20.30 -5.46
C MET A 49 8.04 20.71 -5.01
N ASP A 50 7.24 21.18 -5.97
CA ASP A 50 5.81 21.42 -5.76
C ASP A 50 5.06 20.09 -5.48
N PRO A 51 4.06 20.08 -4.58
CA PRO A 51 3.27 18.89 -4.27
C PRO A 51 2.64 18.21 -5.48
N SER A 52 2.17 18.97 -6.48
CA SER A 52 1.60 18.43 -7.71
C SER A 52 2.64 17.62 -8.50
N LYS A 53 3.86 18.14 -8.62
CA LYS A 53 4.98 17.46 -9.26
C LYS A 53 5.40 16.21 -8.50
N LEU A 54 5.45 16.28 -7.16
CA LEU A 54 5.71 15.11 -6.31
C LEU A 54 4.64 14.03 -6.50
N GLN A 55 3.38 14.42 -6.58
CA GLN A 55 2.27 13.51 -6.83
C GLN A 55 2.41 12.82 -8.19
N ASP A 56 2.69 13.57 -9.26
CA ASP A 56 2.87 13.01 -10.60
C ASP A 56 4.05 12.02 -10.66
N LEU A 57 5.17 12.36 -10.03
CA LEU A 57 6.33 11.48 -9.94
C LEU A 57 6.06 10.22 -9.10
N PHE A 58 5.28 10.35 -8.03
CA PHE A 58 4.81 9.21 -7.23
C PHE A 58 3.97 8.26 -8.08
N PHE A 59 2.94 8.76 -8.79
CA PHE A 59 2.09 7.92 -9.64
C PHE A 59 2.84 7.29 -10.81
N ARG A 60 3.82 8.00 -11.38
CA ARG A 60 4.68 7.43 -12.43
C ARG A 60 5.50 6.24 -11.92
N ARG A 61 6.01 6.30 -10.68
CA ARG A 61 6.69 5.16 -10.03
C ARG A 61 5.71 4.05 -9.69
N LEU A 62 4.52 4.41 -9.22
CA LEU A 62 3.50 3.48 -8.80
C LEU A 62 2.95 2.64 -9.96
N TYR A 63 2.79 3.24 -11.14
CA TYR A 63 2.39 2.56 -12.37
C TYR A 63 3.38 1.44 -12.77
N ILE A 64 4.67 1.63 -12.53
CA ILE A 64 5.70 0.61 -12.79
C ILE A 64 5.56 -0.57 -11.82
N ASN A 65 5.05 -0.32 -10.61
CA ASN A 65 4.92 -1.32 -9.55
C ASN A 65 3.51 -1.98 -9.48
N TYR A 66 2.66 -1.78 -10.50
CA TYR A 66 1.33 -2.39 -10.64
C TYR A 66 0.36 -2.19 -9.46
N SER A 67 0.38 -1.01 -8.82
CA SER A 67 -0.64 -0.66 -7.82
C SER A 67 -1.82 -0.01 -8.51
N GLU A 68 -2.99 -0.62 -8.36
CA GLU A 68 -4.23 -0.24 -9.05
C GLU A 68 -5.25 0.43 -8.12
N ASN A 69 -5.10 0.31 -6.80
CA ASN A 69 -6.13 0.75 -5.85
C ASN A 69 -5.90 2.18 -5.34
N VAL A 70 -4.68 2.69 -5.41
CA VAL A 70 -4.35 4.05 -4.94
C VAL A 70 -4.79 5.10 -5.95
N LYS A 71 -5.61 6.05 -5.51
CA LYS A 71 -6.11 7.16 -6.31
C LYS A 71 -5.45 8.48 -5.91
N LYS A 72 -5.60 9.51 -6.74
CA LYS A 72 -5.02 10.83 -6.46
C LYS A 72 -5.55 11.41 -5.15
N GLU A 73 -6.83 11.18 -4.87
CA GLU A 73 -7.51 11.63 -3.65
C GLU A 73 -6.94 11.02 -2.35
N ASP A 74 -6.32 9.85 -2.44
CA ASP A 74 -5.72 9.12 -1.32
C ASP A 74 -4.37 9.72 -0.88
N VAL A 75 -3.78 10.59 -1.71
CA VAL A 75 -2.47 11.20 -1.50
C VAL A 75 -2.62 12.63 -1.01
N LYS A 76 -2.01 12.93 0.13
CA LYS A 76 -1.99 14.27 0.74
C LYS A 76 -0.55 14.71 1.02
N PHE A 77 -0.33 16.01 0.93
CA PHE A 77 0.95 16.63 1.27
C PHE A 77 0.76 17.63 2.41
N GLU A 78 1.57 17.51 3.44
CA GLU A 78 1.60 18.40 4.59
C GLU A 78 2.95 19.11 4.65
N ARG A 79 2.96 20.42 4.96
CA ARG A 79 4.22 21.16 5.11
C ARG A 79 4.90 20.75 6.42
N VAL A 80 6.20 20.45 6.35
CA VAL A 80 7.03 20.11 7.51
C VAL A 80 8.34 20.88 7.47
N ASP A 81 9.11 20.85 8.56
CA ASP A 81 10.43 21.49 8.59
C ASP A 81 11.34 20.89 7.50
N GLY A 82 11.86 21.76 6.63
CA GLY A 82 12.77 21.35 5.56
C GLY A 82 12.13 20.57 4.40
N GLY A 83 10.81 20.60 4.20
CA GLY A 83 10.18 20.03 3.00
C GLY A 83 8.69 19.72 3.11
N TRP A 84 8.31 18.52 2.65
CA TRP A 84 6.93 18.03 2.62
C TRP A 84 6.81 16.64 3.24
N ARG A 85 5.70 16.36 3.90
CA ARG A 85 5.30 15.01 4.32
C ARG A 85 4.23 14.50 3.36
N MET A 86 4.54 13.44 2.64
CA MET A 86 3.55 12.75 1.81
C MET A 86 2.83 11.70 2.65
N LYS A 87 1.50 11.74 2.69
CA LYS A 87 0.63 10.74 3.31
C LYS A 87 -0.19 10.03 2.24
N VAL A 88 -0.27 8.72 2.32
CA VAL A 88 -1.07 7.90 1.41
C VAL A 88 -1.97 7.02 2.26
N ASN A 89 -3.29 7.23 2.16
CA ASN A 89 -4.30 6.49 2.90
C ASN A 89 -5.35 5.95 1.93
N TYR A 90 -5.47 4.63 1.83
CA TYR A 90 -6.34 3.97 0.87
C TYR A 90 -6.86 2.64 1.39
N GLU A 91 -7.93 2.14 0.77
CA GLU A 91 -8.51 0.83 1.06
C GLU A 91 -8.42 -0.08 -0.16
N VAL A 92 -8.04 -1.33 0.06
CA VAL A 92 -8.11 -2.39 -0.95
C VAL A 92 -9.23 -3.33 -0.57
N ARG A 93 -10.23 -3.45 -1.44
CA ARG A 93 -11.39 -4.34 -1.27
C ARG A 93 -11.31 -5.49 -2.26
N ARG A 94 -11.43 -6.72 -1.76
CA ARG A 94 -11.48 -7.93 -2.58
C ARG A 94 -12.64 -8.81 -2.14
N GLU A 95 -13.40 -9.32 -3.10
CA GLU A 95 -14.45 -10.29 -2.84
C GLU A 95 -13.85 -11.58 -2.24
N LEU A 96 -14.48 -12.05 -1.16
CA LEU A 96 -14.13 -13.28 -0.47
C LEU A 96 -15.07 -14.42 -0.88
N ILE A 97 -16.31 -14.46 -0.37
CA ILE A 97 -17.32 -15.49 -0.67
C ILE A 97 -18.70 -14.85 -0.61
N GLY A 98 -19.48 -14.96 -1.69
CA GLY A 98 -20.84 -14.44 -1.75
C GLY A 98 -20.85 -12.92 -1.57
N ASN A 99 -21.55 -12.44 -0.54
CA ASN A 99 -21.63 -11.02 -0.21
C ASN A 99 -20.58 -10.56 0.83
N LEU A 100 -19.55 -11.36 1.09
CA LEU A 100 -18.47 -11.02 2.01
C LEU A 100 -17.24 -10.50 1.26
N ASP A 101 -16.70 -9.39 1.76
CA ASP A 101 -15.46 -8.77 1.27
C ASP A 101 -14.36 -8.85 2.33
N ILE A 102 -13.10 -8.95 1.87
CA ILE A 102 -11.93 -8.57 2.66
C ILE A 102 -11.60 -7.11 2.36
N VAL A 103 -11.38 -6.33 3.41
CA VAL A 103 -10.94 -4.94 3.31
C VAL A 103 -9.62 -4.76 4.05
N GLY A 104 -8.61 -4.29 3.34
CA GLY A 104 -7.34 -3.85 3.92
C GLY A 104 -7.28 -2.34 3.91
N LYS A 105 -7.03 -1.74 5.07
CA LYS A 105 -6.82 -0.30 5.21
C LYS A 105 -5.33 -0.04 5.38
N PHE A 106 -4.78 0.78 4.51
CA PHE A 106 -3.36 1.09 4.50
C PHE A 106 -3.16 2.58 4.73
N ASP A 107 -2.31 2.90 5.69
CA ASP A 107 -1.91 4.27 6.02
C ASP A 107 -0.38 4.30 6.15
N THR A 108 0.25 5.14 5.33
CA THR A 108 1.70 5.32 5.37
C THR A 108 2.07 6.77 5.06
N SER A 109 3.15 7.23 5.70
CA SER A 109 3.71 8.55 5.48
C SER A 109 5.21 8.48 5.22
N GLN A 110 5.72 9.39 4.39
CA GLN A 110 7.15 9.56 4.16
C GLN A 110 7.48 11.05 4.07
N ASP A 111 8.51 11.45 4.79
CA ASP A 111 9.04 12.81 4.75
C ASP A 111 10.00 12.97 3.55
N MET A 112 9.79 14.05 2.80
CA MET A 112 10.57 14.47 1.64
C MET A 112 11.35 15.71 2.07
N THR A 113 12.45 15.50 2.78
CA THR A 113 13.30 16.58 3.30
C THR A 113 14.74 16.40 2.83
N GLY A 114 15.52 17.47 2.87
CA GLY A 114 16.94 17.42 2.51
C GLY A 114 17.81 16.56 3.45
N ARG A 115 17.25 16.06 4.57
CA ARG A 115 17.95 15.22 5.55
C ARG A 115 17.99 13.73 5.18
N GLY A 116 17.31 13.31 4.11
CA GLY A 116 17.27 11.93 3.66
C GLY A 116 16.09 11.12 4.25
N VAL A 117 16.02 9.83 3.91
CA VAL A 117 14.94 8.91 4.30
C VAL A 117 15.25 8.23 5.63
N GLU A 118 14.42 8.47 6.65
CA GLU A 118 14.22 7.55 7.79
C GLU A 118 13.06 6.57 7.50
#